data_AF-A0AA43JMM2-F1
#
_entry.id   AF-A0AA43JMM2-F1
#
_cell.length_a   1.000
_cell.length_b   1.000
_cell.length_c   1.000
_cell.angle_alpha   90.00
_cell.angle_beta   90.00
_cell.angle_gamma   90.00
#
_symmetry.space_group_name_H-M   'P 1'
#
loop_
_entity.id
_entity.type
_entity.pdbx_description
1 polymer ?
#
loop_
_entity_poly.entity_id
_entity_poly.type
_entity_poly.pdbx_seq_one_letter_code
_entity_poly.pdbx_strand_id
1 'polypeptide(L)'
;MATASVVRFGRLLRERGFSVVPDTAADMLAALRVVDVARADDVRAALKAVTVINPQQSMLFDQCFDAFFGDSQLPPEDGDDEDDNEVLRVESWTIRSPSVGDDEPVEEEVSDQVGASSIRRFANRDFSDMDDAELERARRLVANMQWQPSSVKSRRWAADNSGGRPDMRRTLRRSVGPRGDLLELAMSDRRLRRRPLIVIADVSGSMEAYAEMMLTFAHSARARIQRVETFAFSTHLTRITWELSRRNVRAALTKVSEAVDDWSGGTKIGEAIATFNRTWSRRVCRGGPVLLIVSDGWDCGDPALLRQEMARLSRSVHRVVWLNPLAGRPGYAPETRGMQAVLPYVDDFLPSANLRDLSEVVDLLESIG
;
A
#
# COMPACT_ATOMS: atom_id res chain seq x y z
N MET A 1 -13.69 33.04 16.42
CA MET A 1 -13.19 32.12 17.47
C MET A 1 -13.18 30.62 17.12
N ALA A 2 -14.29 29.87 17.04
CA ALA A 2 -14.22 28.39 16.89
C ALA A 2 -13.54 27.88 15.59
N THR A 3 -13.66 28.63 14.50
CA THR A 3 -13.17 28.22 13.16
C THR A 3 -11.65 28.05 13.09
N ALA A 4 -10.88 28.98 13.66
CA ALA A 4 -9.43 28.97 13.58
C ALA A 4 -8.82 27.83 14.43
N SER A 5 -9.35 27.61 15.63
CA SER A 5 -8.91 26.52 16.51
C SER A 5 -9.22 25.14 15.91
N VAL A 6 -10.37 24.97 15.24
CA VAL A 6 -10.72 23.72 14.56
C VAL A 6 -9.84 23.45 13.35
N VAL A 7 -9.48 24.49 12.58
CA VAL A 7 -8.54 24.35 11.45
C VAL A 7 -7.14 23.98 11.95
N ARG A 8 -6.65 24.60 13.03
CA ARG A 8 -5.38 24.26 13.67
C ARG A 8 -5.37 22.83 14.23
N PHE A 9 -6.45 22.43 14.90
CA PHE A 9 -6.61 21.07 15.41
C PHE A 9 -6.67 20.03 14.27
N GLY A 10 -7.36 20.35 13.17
CA GLY A 10 -7.39 19.52 11.98
C GLY A 10 -6.01 19.32 11.34
N ARG A 11 -5.13 20.32 11.38
CA ARG A 11 -3.73 20.19 10.95
C ARG A 11 -2.94 19.27 11.87
N LEU A 12 -3.06 19.44 13.20
CA LEU A 12 -2.43 18.55 14.18
C LEU A 12 -2.84 17.08 13.98
N LEU A 13 -4.14 16.83 13.77
CA LEU A 13 -4.64 15.49 13.47
C LEU A 13 -4.05 14.94 12.17
N ARG A 14 -3.91 15.76 11.13
CA ARG A 14 -3.29 15.35 9.86
C ARG A 14 -1.82 14.95 10.03
N GLU A 15 -1.05 15.70 10.82
CA GLU A 15 0.34 15.39 11.16
C GLU A 15 0.47 14.08 11.94
N ARG A 16 -0.54 13.73 12.74
CA ARG A 16 -0.63 12.46 13.48
C ARG A 16 -1.29 11.33 12.69
N GLY A 17 -1.47 11.50 11.37
CA GLY A 17 -1.91 10.45 10.46
C GLY A 17 -3.43 10.25 10.36
N PHE A 18 -4.24 11.19 10.84
CA PHE A 18 -5.67 11.20 10.58
C PHE A 18 -5.95 11.68 9.15
N SER A 19 -6.91 11.04 8.46
CA SER A 19 -7.33 11.44 7.12
C SER A 19 -8.28 12.63 7.20
N VAL A 20 -7.74 13.82 7.51
CA VAL A 20 -8.50 15.07 7.56
C VAL A 20 -8.42 15.74 6.18
N VAL A 21 -9.52 15.69 5.43
CA VAL A 21 -9.72 16.36 4.13
C VAL A 21 -10.30 17.76 4.40
N PRO A 22 -10.18 18.76 3.51
CA PRO A 22 -10.78 20.08 3.73
C PRO A 22 -12.27 20.04 4.10
N ASP A 23 -13.04 19.10 3.53
CA ASP A 23 -14.45 18.88 3.87
C ASP A 23 -14.63 18.42 5.33
N THR A 24 -13.68 17.66 5.88
CA THR A 24 -13.71 17.21 7.29
C THR A 24 -13.61 18.38 8.26
N ALA A 25 -12.92 19.47 7.90
CA ALA A 25 -12.90 20.68 8.75
C ALA A 25 -14.28 21.38 8.77
N ALA A 26 -15.00 21.37 7.64
CA ALA A 26 -16.38 21.87 7.58
C ALA A 26 -17.32 20.98 8.41
N ASP A 27 -17.15 19.66 8.35
CA ASP A 27 -17.93 18.70 9.15
C ASP A 27 -17.66 18.84 10.65
N MET A 28 -16.40 19.08 11.06
CA MET A 28 -16.05 19.37 12.45
C MET A 28 -16.75 20.65 12.94
N LEU A 29 -16.78 21.70 12.13
CA LEU A 29 -17.51 22.93 12.46
C LEU A 29 -19.01 22.72 12.52
N ALA A 30 -19.57 21.90 11.63
CA ALA A 30 -20.99 21.55 11.67
C ALA A 30 -21.34 20.77 12.93
N ALA A 31 -20.49 19.83 13.35
CA ALA A 31 -20.68 19.05 14.58
C ALA A 31 -20.60 19.90 15.85
N LEU A 32 -19.74 20.92 15.89
CA LEU A 32 -19.66 21.84 17.02
C LEU A 32 -20.87 22.79 17.15
N ARG A 33 -21.69 22.93 16.12
CA ARG A 33 -22.92 23.76 16.17
C ARG A 33 -24.10 23.06 16.84
N VAL A 34 -24.01 21.75 17.05
CA VAL A 34 -25.08 20.91 17.62
C VAL A 34 -24.77 20.40 19.03
N VAL A 35 -23.62 20.77 19.59
CA VAL A 35 -23.20 20.40 20.96
C VAL A 35 -22.90 21.64 21.80
N ASP A 36 -22.93 21.49 23.12
CA ASP A 36 -22.57 22.57 24.04
C ASP A 36 -21.05 22.75 24.08
N VAL A 37 -20.56 23.80 23.41
CA VAL A 37 -19.13 24.11 23.32
C VAL A 37 -18.50 24.53 24.64
N ALA A 38 -19.30 24.81 25.68
CA ALA A 38 -18.79 25.06 27.03
C ALA A 38 -18.38 23.78 27.76
N ARG A 39 -18.81 22.61 27.28
CA ARG A 39 -18.51 21.31 27.87
C ARG A 39 -17.45 20.58 27.03
N ALA A 40 -16.24 20.48 27.57
CA ALA A 40 -15.11 19.86 26.88
C ALA A 40 -15.39 18.40 26.43
N ASP A 41 -16.17 17.65 27.20
CA ASP A 41 -16.56 16.28 26.86
C ASP A 41 -17.48 16.21 25.63
N ASP A 42 -18.37 17.19 25.46
CA ASP A 42 -19.31 17.24 24.34
C ASP A 42 -18.57 17.66 23.05
N VAL A 43 -17.65 18.61 23.16
CA VAL A 43 -16.72 19.01 22.08
C VAL A 43 -15.84 17.82 21.67
N ARG A 44 -15.27 17.10 22.64
CA ARG A 44 -14.46 15.90 22.40
C ARG A 44 -15.26 14.85 21.65
N ALA A 45 -16.47 14.53 22.12
CA ALA A 45 -17.33 13.53 21.50
C ALA A 45 -17.74 13.92 20.08
N ALA A 46 -18.09 15.18 19.84
CA ALA A 46 -18.49 15.71 18.54
C ALA A 46 -17.35 15.63 17.51
N LEU A 47 -16.16 16.10 17.87
CA LEU A 47 -15.00 16.05 16.97
C LEU A 47 -14.57 14.60 16.71
N LYS A 48 -14.54 13.77 17.74
CA LYS A 48 -14.19 12.34 17.63
C LYS A 48 -15.12 11.59 16.68
N ALA A 49 -16.42 11.89 16.72
CA ALA A 49 -17.41 11.27 15.84
C ALA A 49 -17.19 11.57 14.36
N VAL A 50 -16.60 12.73 14.04
CA VAL A 50 -16.31 13.15 12.66
C VAL A 50 -14.95 12.67 12.19
N THR A 51 -13.95 12.59 13.08
CA THR A 51 -12.55 12.36 12.70
C THR A 51 -12.07 10.92 12.88
N VAL A 52 -12.65 10.15 13.80
CA VAL A 52 -12.22 8.78 14.11
C VAL A 52 -13.00 7.79 13.25
N ILE A 53 -12.34 7.24 12.23
CA ILE A 53 -12.94 6.28 11.29
C ILE A 53 -12.74 4.84 11.76
N ASN A 54 -11.71 4.59 12.59
CA ASN A 54 -11.33 3.27 13.04
C ASN A 54 -11.12 3.24 14.58
N PRO A 55 -11.62 2.22 15.33
CA PRO A 55 -11.51 2.19 16.79
C PRO A 55 -10.08 2.30 17.36
N GLN A 56 -9.06 1.86 16.61
CA GLN A 56 -7.66 2.01 17.07
C GLN A 56 -7.17 3.48 17.06
N GLN A 57 -7.82 4.38 16.33
CA GLN A 57 -7.51 5.81 16.31
C GLN A 57 -8.11 6.57 17.51
N SER A 58 -9.01 5.93 18.27
CA SER A 58 -9.71 6.53 19.40
C SER A 58 -8.76 7.02 20.49
N MET A 59 -7.78 6.20 20.88
CA MET A 59 -6.79 6.56 21.91
C MET A 59 -5.84 7.65 21.44
N LEU A 60 -5.41 7.61 20.17
CA LEU A 60 -4.53 8.63 19.60
C LEU A 60 -5.25 9.97 19.46
N PHE A 61 -6.55 9.95 19.15
CA PHE A 61 -7.37 11.16 19.09
C PHE A 61 -7.49 11.80 20.47
N ASP A 62 -7.77 11.01 21.51
CA ASP A 62 -7.89 11.53 22.88
C ASP A 62 -6.59 12.21 23.32
N GLN A 63 -5.43 11.60 23.03
CA GLN A 63 -4.12 12.20 23.29
C GLN A 63 -3.89 13.50 22.53
N CYS A 64 -4.30 13.58 21.26
CA CYS A 64 -4.18 14.82 20.48
C CYS A 64 -5.12 15.91 21.00
N PHE A 65 -6.33 15.53 21.41
CA PHE A 65 -7.31 16.45 21.99
C PHE A 65 -6.81 17.00 23.32
N ASP A 66 -6.30 16.14 24.20
CA ASP A 66 -5.72 16.53 25.49
C ASP A 66 -4.47 17.41 25.31
N ALA A 67 -3.61 17.10 24.34
CA ALA A 67 -2.43 17.93 24.07
C ALA A 67 -2.79 19.31 23.48
N PHE A 68 -3.88 19.42 22.73
CA PHE A 68 -4.26 20.67 22.05
C PHE A 68 -5.20 21.55 22.88
N PHE A 69 -6.08 20.95 23.68
CA PHE A 69 -7.08 21.65 24.49
C PHE A 69 -6.87 21.51 26.00
N GLY A 70 -5.98 20.62 26.45
CA GLY A 70 -5.88 20.20 27.86
C GLY A 70 -5.24 21.18 28.82
N ASP A 71 -4.68 22.30 28.34
CA ASP A 71 -4.07 23.32 29.21
C ASP A 71 -4.66 24.74 29.05
N SER A 72 -5.80 24.88 28.38
CA SER A 72 -6.54 26.14 28.35
C SER A 72 -8.04 25.91 28.36
N GLN A 73 -8.68 26.34 29.44
CA GLN A 73 -10.13 26.55 29.44
C GLN A 73 -10.46 27.66 28.44
N LEU A 74 -11.20 27.27 27.38
CA LEU A 74 -11.80 28.12 26.33
C LEU A 74 -10.83 28.72 25.30
N PRO A 75 -11.31 28.98 24.05
CA PRO A 75 -10.49 29.59 23.01
C PRO A 75 -10.11 31.02 23.41
N PRO A 76 -8.86 31.46 23.19
CA PRO A 76 -8.48 32.85 23.43
C PRO A 76 -9.26 33.80 22.51
N GLU A 77 -9.71 34.91 23.07
CA GLU A 77 -10.33 36.03 22.35
C GLU A 77 -9.31 36.68 21.40
N ASP A 78 -9.78 37.13 20.25
CA ASP A 78 -8.98 37.70 19.17
C ASP A 78 -8.14 38.90 19.68
N GLY A 79 -6.82 38.80 19.54
CA GLY A 79 -5.89 39.93 19.55
C GLY A 79 -5.27 40.02 18.17
N ASP A 80 -5.57 41.11 17.46
CA ASP A 80 -4.87 41.49 16.23
C ASP A 80 -3.39 41.62 16.53
N ASP A 81 -2.54 40.78 15.92
CA ASP A 81 -1.16 41.11 15.59
C ASP A 81 -0.67 40.20 14.44
N GLU A 82 -0.28 40.87 13.36
CA GLU A 82 0.51 40.34 12.26
C GLU A 82 1.94 40.07 12.79
N ASP A 83 2.36 38.81 12.93
CA ASP A 83 3.72 38.41 12.52
C ASP A 83 3.96 36.90 12.56
N ASP A 84 4.96 36.53 11.77
CA ASP A 84 5.43 35.20 11.42
C ASP A 84 5.96 34.33 12.59
N ASN A 85 5.98 33.01 12.33
CA ASN A 85 6.89 32.03 12.92
C ASN A 85 6.94 31.95 14.45
N GLU A 86 5.99 31.22 15.04
CA GLU A 86 6.29 30.53 16.31
C GLU A 86 5.74 29.11 16.29
N VAL A 87 6.68 28.19 16.03
CA VAL A 87 6.52 26.75 16.13
C VAL A 87 6.26 26.46 17.60
N LEU A 88 5.01 26.14 17.96
CA LEU A 88 4.69 25.59 19.27
C LEU A 88 5.39 24.23 19.41
N ARG A 89 6.59 24.27 19.97
CA ARG A 89 7.24 23.16 20.65
C ARG A 89 6.30 22.69 21.76
N VAL A 90 5.58 21.61 21.51
CA VAL A 90 4.93 20.84 22.57
C VAL A 90 5.78 19.61 22.81
N GLU A 91 6.37 19.62 23.99
CA GLU A 91 7.31 18.67 24.55
C GLU A 91 6.82 17.22 24.42
N SER A 92 7.75 16.35 23.99
CA SER A 92 7.54 14.91 23.92
C SER A 92 7.38 14.31 25.32
N TRP A 93 6.16 13.96 25.69
CA TRP A 93 5.93 13.02 26.79
C TRP A 93 6.12 11.59 26.29
N THR A 94 7.30 11.05 26.62
CA THR A 94 7.73 9.68 26.40
C THR A 94 6.87 8.71 27.22
N ILE A 95 6.06 7.88 26.57
CA ILE A 95 5.50 6.69 27.22
C ILE A 95 6.64 5.68 27.37
N ARG A 96 7.10 5.53 28.62
CA ARG A 96 8.06 4.50 29.05
C ARG A 96 7.53 3.10 28.73
N SER A 97 8.36 2.30 28.07
CA SER A 97 8.42 0.85 28.25
C SER A 97 9.91 0.44 28.27
N PRO A 98 10.30 -0.54 29.10
CA PRO A 98 11.63 -0.56 29.71
C PRO A 98 12.71 -1.18 28.82
N SER A 99 13.82 -0.43 28.73
CA SER A 99 15.25 -0.82 28.65
C SER A 99 15.67 -2.06 27.85
N VAL A 100 16.49 -1.85 26.81
CA VAL A 100 17.90 -2.33 26.74
C VAL A 100 18.70 -1.42 25.80
N GLY A 101 19.79 -0.83 26.31
CA GLY A 101 21.05 -0.57 25.60
C GLY A 101 21.19 0.76 24.85
N ASP A 102 21.92 1.69 25.46
CA ASP A 102 22.33 2.99 24.93
C ASP A 102 23.21 2.92 23.67
N ASP A 103 22.94 3.81 22.71
CA ASP A 103 23.94 4.59 21.98
C ASP A 103 23.27 5.88 21.47
N GLU A 104 23.82 7.04 21.86
CA GLU A 104 23.31 8.38 21.55
C GLU A 104 23.40 8.70 20.04
N PRO A 105 22.39 9.34 19.41
CA PRO A 105 22.55 9.90 18.08
C PRO A 105 23.11 11.33 18.18
N VAL A 106 24.21 11.56 17.46
CA VAL A 106 24.75 12.88 17.17
C VAL A 106 23.74 13.64 16.29
N GLU A 107 23.28 14.79 16.76
CA GLU A 107 22.48 15.72 15.96
C GLU A 107 23.36 16.36 14.88
N GLU A 108 23.21 15.95 13.62
CA GLU A 108 23.68 16.74 12.48
C GLU A 108 22.53 17.62 11.95
N GLU A 109 22.68 18.93 12.16
CA GLU A 109 21.99 19.95 11.38
C GLU A 109 22.36 19.82 9.90
N VAL A 110 21.43 19.37 9.06
CA VAL A 110 21.65 19.29 7.61
C VAL A 110 20.86 20.38 6.88
N SER A 111 21.63 21.37 6.42
CA SER A 111 21.32 22.39 5.42
C SER A 111 20.40 21.91 4.27
N ASP A 112 19.33 22.66 4.01
CA ASP A 112 18.24 22.37 3.07
C ASP A 112 18.63 22.27 1.58
N GLN A 113 19.88 22.54 1.20
CA GLN A 113 20.38 22.28 -0.16
C GLN A 113 20.96 20.87 -0.35
N VAL A 114 21.28 20.15 0.74
CA VAL A 114 21.82 18.78 0.71
C VAL A 114 20.70 17.71 0.71
N GLY A 115 19.51 18.06 1.21
CA GLY A 115 18.38 17.14 1.40
C GLY A 115 17.85 16.50 0.11
N ALA A 116 17.68 17.27 -0.97
CA ALA A 116 17.16 16.74 -2.23
C ALA A 116 18.12 15.74 -2.90
N SER A 117 19.44 15.97 -2.79
CA SER A 117 20.45 15.03 -3.28
C SER A 117 20.52 13.76 -2.46
N SER A 118 20.39 13.86 -1.13
CA SER A 118 20.43 12.71 -0.23
C SER A 118 19.21 11.81 -0.40
N ILE A 119 18.01 12.38 -0.54
CA ILE A 119 16.79 11.62 -0.82
C ILE A 119 16.88 10.91 -2.17
N ARG A 120 17.35 11.60 -3.22
CA ARG A 120 17.55 10.98 -4.55
C ARG A 120 18.61 9.89 -4.53
N ARG A 121 19.71 10.08 -3.79
CA ARG A 121 20.76 9.07 -3.64
C ARG A 121 20.21 7.84 -2.92
N PHE A 122 19.45 8.03 -1.85
CA PHE A 122 18.79 6.94 -1.13
C PHE A 122 17.79 6.20 -2.01
N ALA A 123 16.98 6.92 -2.80
CA ALA A 123 15.99 6.30 -3.69
C ALA A 123 16.59 5.47 -4.83
N ASN A 124 17.80 5.82 -5.29
CA ASN A 124 18.53 5.10 -6.34
C ASN A 124 19.51 4.04 -5.79
N ARG A 125 19.67 3.93 -4.46
CA ARG A 125 20.58 2.94 -3.86
C ARG A 125 19.98 1.55 -3.99
N ASP A 126 20.81 0.57 -4.34
CA ASP A 126 20.41 -0.83 -4.49
C ASP A 126 20.04 -1.41 -3.11
N PHE A 127 18.94 -2.15 -3.04
CA PHE A 127 18.49 -2.79 -1.79
C PHE A 127 19.51 -3.79 -1.25
N SER A 128 20.34 -4.43 -2.10
CA SER A 128 21.39 -5.34 -1.62
C SER A 128 22.50 -4.64 -0.85
N ASP A 129 22.68 -3.34 -1.08
CA ASP A 129 23.79 -2.54 -0.53
C ASP A 129 23.36 -1.71 0.70
N MET A 130 22.09 -1.85 1.13
CA MET A 130 21.54 -1.14 2.28
C MET A 130 21.81 -1.92 3.57
N ASP A 131 22.11 -1.21 4.65
CA ASP A 131 22.14 -1.81 5.98
C ASP A 131 20.72 -2.08 6.53
N ASP A 132 20.61 -2.76 7.67
CA ASP A 132 19.31 -3.10 8.29
C ASP A 132 18.45 -1.86 8.61
N ALA A 133 19.09 -0.74 9.01
CA ALA A 133 18.37 0.49 9.36
C ALA A 133 17.84 1.21 8.11
N GLU A 134 18.64 1.21 7.03
CA GLU A 134 18.28 1.71 5.71
C GLU A 134 17.19 0.86 5.07
N LEU A 135 17.26 -0.47 5.17
CA LEU A 135 16.21 -1.37 4.72
C LEU A 135 14.90 -1.16 5.47
N GLU A 136 14.93 -0.96 6.79
CA GLU A 136 13.72 -0.63 7.56
C GLU A 136 13.14 0.72 7.13
N ARG A 137 13.98 1.71 6.82
CA ARG A 137 13.54 3.00 6.27
C ARG A 137 12.91 2.83 4.89
N ALA A 138 13.53 2.06 4.00
CA ALA A 138 12.99 1.73 2.68
C ALA A 138 11.65 1.01 2.81
N ARG A 139 11.54 0.02 3.69
CA ARG A 139 10.31 -0.72 3.99
C ARG A 139 9.16 0.20 4.39
N ARG A 140 9.42 1.18 5.25
CA ARG A 140 8.41 2.19 5.66
C ARG A 140 7.98 3.04 4.49
N LEU A 141 8.89 3.46 3.61
CA LEU A 141 8.56 4.21 2.40
C LEU A 141 7.69 3.37 1.46
N VAL A 142 8.08 2.12 1.18
CA VAL A 142 7.30 1.18 0.36
C VAL A 142 5.91 0.92 0.93
N ALA A 143 5.81 0.73 2.25
CA ALA A 143 4.53 0.50 2.91
C ALA A 143 3.58 1.72 2.82
N ASN A 144 4.15 2.92 2.80
CA ASN A 144 3.41 4.18 2.78
C ASN A 144 3.27 4.80 1.37
N MET A 145 3.77 4.15 0.33
CA MET A 145 3.62 4.63 -1.05
C MET A 145 2.13 4.88 -1.36
N GLN A 146 1.84 6.10 -1.81
CA GLN A 146 0.51 6.52 -2.17
C GLN A 146 0.28 6.24 -3.64
N TRP A 147 -0.69 5.37 -3.92
CA TRP A 147 -1.09 5.04 -5.29
C TRP A 147 -2.53 4.57 -5.35
N GLN A 148 -3.12 4.63 -6.54
CA GLN A 148 -4.49 4.26 -6.83
C GLN A 148 -4.55 3.28 -8.00
N PRO A 149 -4.74 1.97 -7.73
CA PRO A 149 -4.89 0.99 -8.79
C PRO A 149 -6.08 1.36 -9.68
N SER A 150 -5.84 1.25 -10.99
CA SER A 150 -6.84 1.45 -12.04
C SER A 150 -8.09 0.60 -11.79
N SER A 151 -9.23 1.05 -12.35
CA SER A 151 -10.49 0.32 -12.23
C SER A 151 -11.04 -0.05 -13.60
N VAL A 152 -11.35 -1.34 -13.78
CA VAL A 152 -12.08 -1.86 -14.95
C VAL A 152 -13.59 -1.85 -14.70
N LYS A 153 -14.37 -1.60 -15.75
CA LYS A 153 -15.80 -1.90 -15.74
C LYS A 153 -16.01 -3.42 -15.66
N SER A 154 -16.70 -3.89 -14.62
CA SER A 154 -17.03 -5.31 -14.50
C SER A 154 -18.24 -5.69 -15.37
N ARG A 155 -18.47 -6.99 -15.55
CA ARG A 155 -19.72 -7.49 -16.17
C ARG A 155 -20.94 -7.38 -15.26
N ARG A 156 -20.79 -7.05 -13.97
CA ARG A 156 -21.91 -6.93 -13.03
C ARG A 156 -22.40 -5.50 -12.99
N TRP A 157 -23.71 -5.31 -12.90
CA TRP A 157 -24.30 -4.00 -12.68
C TRP A 157 -24.31 -3.68 -11.18
N ALA A 158 -24.12 -2.40 -10.87
CA ALA A 158 -24.38 -1.84 -9.55
C ALA A 158 -25.29 -0.62 -9.74
N ALA A 159 -26.10 -0.35 -8.73
CA ALA A 159 -26.94 0.83 -8.78
C ALA A 159 -26.08 2.07 -8.63
N ASP A 160 -26.37 3.06 -9.45
CA ASP A 160 -25.58 4.27 -9.60
C ASP A 160 -26.51 5.37 -10.13
N ASN A 161 -26.70 6.44 -9.38
CA ASN A 161 -27.64 7.50 -9.73
C ASN A 161 -27.22 8.26 -11.00
N SER A 162 -25.93 8.30 -11.34
CA SER A 162 -25.42 8.91 -12.58
C SER A 162 -25.21 7.90 -13.72
N GLY A 163 -25.59 6.63 -13.50
CA GLY A 163 -25.41 5.57 -14.49
C GLY A 163 -26.30 5.76 -15.73
N GLY A 164 -25.83 5.29 -16.88
CA GLY A 164 -26.55 5.45 -18.15
C GLY A 164 -27.72 4.48 -18.37
N ARG A 165 -27.97 3.52 -17.46
CA ARG A 165 -28.99 2.48 -17.63
C ARG A 165 -30.03 2.50 -16.52
N PRO A 166 -31.34 2.60 -16.83
CA PRO A 166 -32.40 2.46 -15.83
C PRO A 166 -32.43 1.05 -15.19
N ASP A 167 -32.43 1.00 -13.86
CA ASP A 167 -32.73 -0.17 -13.05
C ASP A 167 -34.24 -0.23 -12.78
N MET A 168 -34.96 -0.90 -13.68
CA MET A 168 -36.42 -1.02 -13.60
C MET A 168 -36.89 -1.71 -12.32
N ARG A 169 -36.12 -2.69 -11.80
CA ARG A 169 -36.51 -3.43 -10.60
C ARG A 169 -36.44 -2.53 -9.37
N ARG A 170 -35.38 -1.72 -9.26
CA ARG A 170 -35.24 -0.74 -8.17
C ARG A 170 -36.21 0.42 -8.33
N THR A 171 -36.45 0.88 -9.56
CA THR A 171 -37.44 1.92 -9.88
C THR A 171 -38.83 1.49 -9.43
N LEU A 172 -39.33 0.34 -9.90
CA LEU A 172 -40.66 -0.17 -9.52
C LEU A 172 -40.78 -0.38 -8.02
N ARG A 173 -39.73 -0.87 -7.34
CA ARG A 173 -39.74 -1.02 -5.88
C ARG A 173 -39.86 0.33 -5.16
N ARG A 174 -39.25 1.39 -5.69
CA ARG A 174 -39.38 2.76 -5.14
C ARG A 174 -40.78 3.33 -5.37
N SER A 175 -41.45 2.93 -6.46
CA SER A 175 -42.80 3.39 -6.81
C SER A 175 -43.90 2.83 -5.91
N VAL A 176 -43.67 1.75 -5.15
CA VAL A 176 -44.70 1.07 -4.33
C VAL A 176 -44.85 1.72 -2.93
N GLY A 177 -44.58 3.02 -2.79
CA GLY A 177 -44.67 3.76 -1.52
C GLY A 177 -45.81 4.79 -1.49
N PRO A 178 -46.12 5.38 -0.31
CA PRO A 178 -47.19 6.38 -0.14
C PRO A 178 -47.05 7.67 -0.97
N ARG A 179 -45.88 7.88 -1.60
CA ARG A 179 -45.53 9.04 -2.44
C ARG A 179 -45.35 8.64 -3.92
N GLY A 180 -46.17 7.71 -4.41
CA GLY A 180 -46.06 7.09 -5.74
C GLY A 180 -46.16 8.03 -6.95
N ASP A 181 -46.31 9.34 -6.73
CA ASP A 181 -46.49 10.34 -7.78
C ASP A 181 -45.18 10.78 -8.47
N LEU A 182 -44.01 10.44 -7.91
CA LEU A 182 -42.71 10.75 -8.51
C LEU A 182 -41.96 9.47 -8.93
N LEU A 183 -42.04 9.15 -10.22
CA LEU A 183 -41.27 8.08 -10.86
C LEU A 183 -39.85 8.55 -11.19
N GLU A 184 -39.04 8.80 -10.17
CA GLU A 184 -37.60 8.95 -10.40
C GLU A 184 -37.00 7.60 -10.83
N LEU A 185 -36.50 7.55 -12.07
CA LEU A 185 -35.78 6.39 -12.57
C LEU A 185 -34.56 6.14 -11.69
N ALA A 186 -34.51 4.97 -11.05
CA ALA A 186 -33.28 4.51 -10.44
C ALA A 186 -32.32 4.12 -11.56
N MET A 187 -31.09 4.63 -11.51
CA MET A 187 -30.08 4.38 -12.53
C MET A 187 -29.06 3.31 -12.06
N SER A 188 -28.31 2.78 -13.02
CA SER A 188 -27.27 1.76 -12.81
C SER A 188 -26.16 1.91 -13.83
N ASP A 189 -24.94 1.57 -13.43
CA ASP A 189 -23.79 1.37 -14.32
C ASP A 189 -23.07 0.05 -13.99
N ARG A 190 -22.12 -0.35 -14.84
CA ARG A 190 -21.22 -1.45 -14.58
C ARG A 190 -20.41 -1.17 -13.32
N ARG A 191 -20.47 -2.09 -12.36
CA ARG A 191 -19.68 -2.03 -11.14
C ARG A 191 -18.19 -1.95 -11.50
N LEU A 192 -17.52 -0.91 -11.02
CA LEU A 192 -16.07 -0.80 -11.11
C LEU A 192 -15.41 -1.85 -10.21
N ARG A 193 -14.31 -2.42 -10.68
CA ARG A 193 -13.49 -3.35 -9.90
C ARG A 193 -12.02 -3.16 -10.25
N ARG A 194 -11.16 -3.40 -9.27
CA ARG A 194 -9.71 -3.50 -9.48
C ARG A 194 -9.34 -4.91 -9.93
N ARG A 195 -8.31 -5.04 -10.76
CA ARG A 195 -7.75 -6.35 -11.12
C ARG A 195 -7.08 -6.96 -9.89
N PRO A 196 -7.19 -8.28 -9.65
CA PRO A 196 -6.42 -8.93 -8.59
C PRO A 196 -4.92 -8.80 -8.87
N LEU A 197 -4.10 -8.88 -7.83
CA LEU A 197 -2.65 -8.88 -7.92
C LEU A 197 -2.12 -10.24 -7.49
N ILE A 198 -1.20 -10.82 -8.24
CA ILE A 198 -0.47 -12.02 -7.86
C ILE A 198 1.01 -11.66 -7.84
N VAL A 199 1.70 -11.97 -6.74
CA VAL A 199 3.15 -11.75 -6.61
C VAL A 199 3.82 -13.09 -6.37
N ILE A 200 4.81 -13.42 -7.20
CA ILE A 200 5.66 -14.60 -7.06
C ILE A 200 7.09 -14.09 -6.90
N ALA A 201 7.64 -14.25 -5.69
CA ALA A 201 8.96 -13.74 -5.35
C ALA A 201 9.98 -14.87 -5.19
N ASP A 202 11.13 -14.72 -5.83
CA ASP A 202 12.32 -15.52 -5.61
C ASP A 202 12.95 -15.12 -4.27
N VAL A 203 13.20 -16.09 -3.38
CA VAL A 203 13.81 -15.88 -2.06
C VAL A 203 15.16 -16.60 -1.93
N SER A 204 15.83 -16.85 -3.06
CA SER A 204 17.23 -17.28 -3.06
C SER A 204 18.13 -16.24 -2.38
N GLY A 205 19.32 -16.67 -1.92
CA GLY A 205 20.19 -15.83 -1.09
C GLY A 205 20.58 -14.47 -1.71
N SER A 206 20.69 -14.37 -3.04
CA SER A 206 20.94 -13.09 -3.73
C SER A 206 19.69 -12.21 -3.88
N MET A 207 18.50 -12.78 -3.67
CA MET A 207 17.21 -12.15 -3.93
C MET A 207 16.50 -11.64 -2.66
N GLU A 208 16.99 -11.97 -1.47
CA GLU A 208 16.28 -11.76 -0.19
C GLU A 208 15.85 -10.30 0.03
N ALA A 209 16.75 -9.35 -0.10
CA ALA A 209 16.45 -7.92 0.09
C ALA A 209 15.39 -7.41 -0.91
N TYR A 210 15.49 -7.82 -2.18
CA TYR A 210 14.52 -7.46 -3.22
C TYR A 210 13.15 -8.10 -2.96
N ALA A 211 13.13 -9.38 -2.56
CA ALA A 211 11.93 -10.09 -2.19
C ALA A 211 11.23 -9.44 -1.00
N GLU A 212 11.97 -9.02 0.03
CA GLU A 212 11.42 -8.30 1.18
C GLU A 212 10.71 -7.02 0.77
N MET A 213 11.32 -6.21 -0.09
CA MET A 213 10.70 -4.97 -0.57
C MET A 213 9.44 -5.25 -1.39
N MET A 214 9.47 -6.24 -2.29
CA MET A 214 8.31 -6.57 -3.12
C MET A 214 7.17 -7.21 -2.32
N LEU A 215 7.47 -8.02 -1.31
CA LEU A 215 6.45 -8.58 -0.43
C LEU A 215 5.87 -7.52 0.52
N THR A 216 6.69 -6.56 0.96
CA THR A 216 6.22 -5.37 1.70
C THR A 216 5.25 -4.55 0.84
N PHE A 217 5.61 -4.32 -0.42
CA PHE A 217 4.71 -3.67 -1.39
C PHE A 217 3.41 -4.47 -1.57
N ALA A 218 3.50 -5.79 -1.77
CA ALA A 218 2.32 -6.64 -1.91
C ALA A 218 1.43 -6.62 -0.65
N HIS A 219 2.03 -6.55 0.54
CA HIS A 219 1.32 -6.41 1.80
C HIS A 219 0.56 -5.08 1.86
N SER A 220 1.21 -3.95 1.54
CA SER A 220 0.58 -2.63 1.55
C SER A 220 -0.49 -2.48 0.46
N ALA A 221 -0.30 -3.14 -0.69
CA ALA A 221 -1.25 -3.17 -1.80
C ALA A 221 -2.61 -3.76 -1.40
N ARG A 222 -2.68 -4.63 -0.38
CA ARG A 222 -3.95 -5.24 0.09
C ARG A 222 -4.95 -4.25 0.65
N ALA A 223 -4.49 -3.11 1.16
CA ALA A 223 -5.38 -2.03 1.59
C ALA A 223 -6.15 -1.43 0.40
N ARG A 224 -5.59 -1.54 -0.81
CA ARG A 224 -6.11 -0.92 -2.04
C ARG A 224 -6.70 -1.95 -3.00
N ILE A 225 -6.14 -3.14 -3.08
CA ILE A 225 -6.56 -4.23 -3.96
C ILE A 225 -7.21 -5.32 -3.11
N GLN A 226 -8.48 -5.61 -3.37
CA GLN A 226 -9.27 -6.57 -2.59
C GLN A 226 -8.73 -8.00 -2.63
N ARG A 227 -7.98 -8.35 -3.68
CA ARG A 227 -7.44 -9.69 -3.90
C ARG A 227 -5.98 -9.60 -4.29
N VAL A 228 -5.10 -9.76 -3.30
CA VAL A 228 -3.66 -9.91 -3.50
C VAL A 228 -3.27 -11.30 -3.01
N GLU A 229 -2.59 -12.05 -3.87
CA GLU A 229 -2.10 -13.39 -3.58
C GLU A 229 -0.58 -13.38 -3.72
N THR A 230 0.12 -13.84 -2.70
CA THR A 230 1.59 -13.81 -2.64
C THR A 230 2.16 -15.20 -2.46
N PHE A 231 3.21 -15.47 -3.21
CA PHE A 231 3.96 -16.71 -3.23
C PHE A 231 5.44 -16.40 -3.14
N ALA A 232 6.17 -17.22 -2.41
CA ALA A 232 7.62 -17.21 -2.37
C ALA A 232 8.13 -18.54 -2.90
N PHE A 233 9.25 -18.52 -3.63
CA PHE A 233 9.90 -19.74 -4.11
C PHE A 233 11.41 -19.64 -4.04
N SER A 234 12.04 -20.79 -3.86
CA SER A 234 13.49 -21.00 -3.98
C SER A 234 13.71 -22.36 -4.63
N THR A 235 13.48 -23.44 -3.88
CA THR A 235 13.39 -24.82 -4.39
C THR A 235 11.94 -25.26 -4.62
N HIS A 236 11.02 -24.79 -3.77
CA HIS A 236 9.59 -25.10 -3.85
C HIS A 236 8.76 -23.83 -3.77
N LEU A 237 7.58 -23.86 -4.38
CA LEU A 237 6.62 -22.76 -4.33
C LEU A 237 5.73 -22.86 -3.08
N THR A 238 5.78 -21.83 -2.24
CA THR A 238 4.95 -21.71 -1.03
C THR A 238 4.03 -20.50 -1.13
N ARG A 239 2.74 -20.68 -0.81
CA ARG A 239 1.80 -19.55 -0.70
C ARG A 239 1.94 -18.91 0.67
N ILE A 240 2.27 -17.62 0.70
CA ILE A 240 2.56 -16.86 1.94
C ILE A 240 1.54 -15.74 2.22
N THR A 241 0.39 -15.78 1.56
CA THR A 241 -0.63 -14.71 1.62
C THR A 241 -1.17 -14.49 3.03
N TRP A 242 -1.31 -15.56 3.82
CA TRP A 242 -1.84 -15.48 5.18
C TRP A 242 -0.78 -15.03 6.17
N GLU A 243 0.46 -15.47 5.97
CA GLU A 243 1.65 -15.14 6.73
C GLU A 243 1.92 -13.65 6.64
N LEU A 244 1.86 -13.08 5.42
CA LEU A 244 1.92 -11.64 5.23
C LEU A 244 0.76 -10.90 5.90
N SER A 245 -0.38 -11.53 6.19
CA SER A 245 -1.49 -10.87 6.90
C SER A 245 -1.16 -10.53 8.36
N ARG A 246 -0.16 -11.19 8.96
CA ARG A 246 0.17 -11.07 10.39
C ARG A 246 1.19 -9.95 10.71
N ARG A 247 1.35 -8.98 9.80
CA ARG A 247 2.19 -7.75 9.92
C ARG A 247 3.72 -7.96 10.01
N ASN A 248 4.24 -9.17 9.87
CA ASN A 248 5.69 -9.40 9.85
C ASN A 248 6.12 -10.11 8.56
N VAL A 249 6.65 -9.32 7.61
CA VAL A 249 7.16 -9.79 6.31
C VAL A 249 8.45 -10.59 6.49
N ARG A 250 9.41 -10.06 7.27
CA ARG A 250 10.69 -10.75 7.58
C ARG A 250 10.44 -12.14 8.17
N ALA A 251 9.59 -12.26 9.18
CA ALA A 251 9.28 -13.57 9.78
C ALA A 251 8.62 -14.55 8.79
N ALA A 252 7.90 -14.07 7.77
CA ALA A 252 7.38 -14.93 6.71
C ALA A 252 8.51 -15.39 5.77
N LEU A 253 9.43 -14.49 5.40
CA LEU A 253 10.60 -14.80 4.59
C LEU A 253 11.57 -15.76 5.29
N THR A 254 11.90 -15.49 6.55
CA THR A 254 12.77 -16.36 7.36
C THR A 254 12.20 -17.77 7.42
N LYS A 255 10.90 -17.94 7.68
CA LYS A 255 10.26 -19.27 7.69
C LYS A 255 10.33 -20.00 6.35
N VAL A 256 10.19 -19.28 5.24
CA VAL A 256 10.31 -19.89 3.90
C VAL A 256 11.76 -20.28 3.63
N SER A 257 12.72 -19.45 4.07
CA SER A 257 14.15 -19.68 3.87
C SER A 257 14.68 -20.82 4.75
N GLU A 258 14.28 -20.89 6.03
CA GLU A 258 14.61 -22.00 6.94
C GLU A 258 14.01 -23.34 6.49
N ALA A 259 12.81 -23.32 5.90
CA ALA A 259 12.21 -24.54 5.32
C ALA A 259 12.97 -25.06 4.08
N VAL A 260 13.98 -24.32 3.61
CA VAL A 260 14.70 -24.52 2.35
C VAL A 260 16.18 -24.90 2.57
N ASP A 261 16.64 -25.04 3.82
CA ASP A 261 18.04 -25.26 4.23
C ASP A 261 18.78 -26.51 3.65
N ASP A 262 18.24 -27.22 2.66
CA ASP A 262 19.00 -28.11 1.78
C ASP A 262 19.64 -27.32 0.62
N TRP A 263 20.71 -26.59 0.95
CA TRP A 263 21.55 -25.88 -0.03
C TRP A 263 22.31 -26.87 -0.94
N SER A 264 21.81 -27.08 -2.16
CA SER A 264 22.60 -27.49 -3.36
C SER A 264 21.80 -27.56 -4.67
N GLY A 265 20.48 -27.31 -4.69
CA GLY A 265 19.63 -27.58 -5.85
C GLY A 265 19.50 -26.50 -6.93
N GLY A 266 19.95 -25.27 -6.67
CA GLY A 266 19.70 -24.11 -7.54
C GLY A 266 18.24 -23.63 -7.54
N THR A 267 17.98 -22.44 -8.10
CA THR A 267 16.62 -21.93 -8.29
C THR A 267 15.97 -22.65 -9.47
N LYS A 268 14.78 -23.23 -9.25
CA LYS A 268 14.04 -23.99 -10.26
C LYS A 268 12.74 -23.28 -10.64
N ILE A 269 12.87 -22.19 -11.39
CA ILE A 269 11.76 -21.30 -11.74
C ILE A 269 10.69 -22.07 -12.52
N GLY A 270 11.10 -22.92 -13.48
CA GLY A 270 10.17 -23.74 -14.25
C GLY A 270 9.30 -24.67 -13.40
N GLU A 271 9.87 -25.34 -12.40
CA GLU A 271 9.14 -26.24 -11.50
C GLU A 271 8.19 -25.47 -10.57
N ALA A 272 8.62 -24.29 -10.08
CA ALA A 272 7.80 -23.41 -9.25
C ALA A 272 6.55 -22.94 -10.02
N ILE A 273 6.72 -22.47 -11.25
CA ILE A 273 5.60 -22.05 -12.11
C ILE A 273 4.72 -23.24 -12.49
N ALA A 274 5.30 -24.41 -12.79
CA ALA A 274 4.53 -25.62 -13.05
C ALA A 274 3.61 -25.97 -11.86
N THR A 275 4.14 -25.86 -10.64
CA THR A 275 3.39 -26.09 -9.41
C THR A 275 2.30 -25.04 -9.21
N PHE A 276 2.60 -23.77 -9.49
CA PHE A 276 1.61 -22.68 -9.49
C PHE A 276 0.46 -22.98 -10.46
N ASN A 277 0.79 -23.34 -11.69
CA ASN A 277 -0.18 -23.62 -12.74
C ASN A 277 -1.09 -24.80 -12.39
N ARG A 278 -0.53 -25.88 -11.84
CA ARG A 278 -1.32 -27.06 -11.45
C ARG A 278 -2.22 -26.81 -10.25
N THR A 279 -1.70 -26.18 -9.21
CA THR A 279 -2.37 -26.13 -7.90
C THR A 279 -3.21 -24.86 -7.70
N TRP A 280 -2.71 -23.72 -8.20
CA TRP A 280 -3.18 -22.39 -7.81
C TRP A 280 -3.87 -21.63 -8.93
N SER A 281 -3.46 -21.77 -10.20
CA SER A 281 -4.00 -20.96 -11.32
C SER A 281 -5.54 -20.88 -11.34
N ARG A 282 -6.23 -22.01 -11.20
CA ARG A 282 -7.71 -22.08 -11.19
C ARG A 282 -8.37 -21.43 -9.98
N ARG A 283 -7.62 -21.28 -8.88
CA ARG A 283 -8.07 -20.71 -7.60
C ARG A 283 -7.85 -19.19 -7.58
N VAL A 284 -6.68 -18.73 -8.03
CA VAL A 284 -6.25 -17.33 -7.88
C VAL A 284 -6.35 -16.48 -9.15
N CYS A 285 -6.28 -17.06 -10.35
CA CYS A 285 -6.29 -16.29 -11.60
C CYS A 285 -7.68 -15.81 -12.07
N ARG A 286 -8.70 -15.95 -11.22
CA ARG A 286 -10.06 -15.52 -11.56
C ARG A 286 -10.14 -14.00 -11.61
N GLY A 287 -10.48 -13.48 -12.78
CA GLY A 287 -10.70 -12.06 -12.98
C GLY A 287 -9.57 -11.34 -13.71
N GLY A 288 -8.63 -12.05 -14.33
CA GLY A 288 -7.55 -11.42 -15.10
C GLY A 288 -6.63 -10.63 -14.17
N PRO A 289 -5.91 -11.31 -13.27
CA PRO A 289 -4.96 -10.68 -12.37
C PRO A 289 -3.80 -10.05 -13.15
N VAL A 290 -3.14 -9.07 -12.54
CA VAL A 290 -1.78 -8.69 -12.91
C VAL A 290 -0.83 -9.59 -12.11
N LEU A 291 0.14 -10.19 -12.80
CA LEU A 291 1.15 -11.05 -12.19
C LEU A 291 2.48 -10.30 -12.14
N LEU A 292 3.04 -10.17 -10.94
CA LEU A 292 4.40 -9.70 -10.71
C LEU A 292 5.28 -10.92 -10.39
N ILE A 293 6.33 -11.13 -11.17
CA ILE A 293 7.37 -12.13 -10.88
C ILE A 293 8.63 -11.37 -10.52
N VAL A 294 9.21 -11.64 -9.35
CA VAL A 294 10.44 -11.01 -8.86
C VAL A 294 11.54 -12.06 -8.88
N SER A 295 12.47 -11.98 -9.82
CA SER A 295 13.59 -12.92 -9.94
C SER A 295 14.67 -12.34 -10.85
N ASP A 296 15.92 -12.66 -10.55
CA ASP A 296 17.09 -12.34 -11.39
C ASP A 296 17.14 -13.19 -12.68
N GLY A 297 16.32 -14.23 -12.78
CA GLY A 297 16.19 -15.08 -13.96
C GLY A 297 17.22 -16.19 -14.05
N TRP A 298 17.93 -16.48 -12.95
CA TRP A 298 18.87 -17.58 -12.92
C TRP A 298 18.11 -18.89 -12.64
N ASP A 299 17.84 -19.66 -13.70
CA ASP A 299 17.19 -20.99 -13.60
C ASP A 299 18.19 -22.10 -13.92
N CYS A 300 18.36 -23.04 -13.00
CA CYS A 300 19.17 -24.24 -13.20
C CYS A 300 18.34 -25.42 -13.77
N GLY A 301 17.03 -25.23 -13.96
CA GLY A 301 16.11 -26.23 -14.50
C GLY A 301 16.08 -26.34 -16.03
N ASP A 302 15.10 -27.09 -16.55
CA ASP A 302 14.87 -27.26 -17.98
C ASP A 302 14.19 -26.01 -18.59
N PRO A 303 14.86 -25.28 -19.51
CA PRO A 303 14.26 -24.11 -20.17
C PRO A 303 13.02 -24.44 -21.02
N ALA A 304 12.87 -25.68 -21.49
CA ALA A 304 11.68 -26.09 -22.24
C ALA A 304 10.44 -26.16 -21.34
N LEU A 305 10.58 -26.71 -20.13
CA LEU A 305 9.53 -26.70 -19.12
C LEU A 305 9.15 -25.26 -18.74
N LEU A 306 10.14 -24.41 -18.45
CA LEU A 306 9.91 -23.01 -18.10
C LEU A 306 9.13 -22.27 -19.19
N ARG A 307 9.54 -22.41 -20.46
CA ARG A 307 8.85 -21.84 -21.62
C ARG A 307 7.40 -22.29 -21.70
N GLN A 308 7.15 -23.59 -21.59
CA GLN A 308 5.81 -24.17 -21.68
C GLN A 308 4.90 -23.66 -20.57
N GLU A 309 5.40 -23.61 -19.34
CA GLU A 309 4.63 -23.21 -18.17
C GLU A 309 4.39 -21.69 -18.14
N MET A 310 5.35 -20.88 -18.58
CA MET A 310 5.13 -19.45 -18.79
C MET A 310 4.10 -19.17 -19.89
N ALA A 311 4.13 -19.91 -21.00
CA ALA A 311 3.11 -19.78 -22.05
C ALA A 311 1.70 -20.10 -21.53
N ARG A 312 1.56 -21.03 -20.59
CA ARG A 312 0.27 -21.36 -19.95
C ARG A 312 -0.15 -20.28 -18.96
N LEU A 313 0.81 -19.76 -18.19
CA LEU A 313 0.57 -18.74 -17.18
C LEU A 313 0.15 -17.41 -17.81
N SER A 314 0.84 -16.96 -18.87
CA SER A 314 0.54 -15.70 -19.55
C SER A 314 -0.89 -15.64 -20.09
N ARG A 315 -1.43 -16.76 -20.59
CA ARG A 315 -2.84 -16.85 -21.02
C ARG A 315 -3.85 -16.83 -19.88
N SER A 316 -3.41 -17.11 -18.65
CA SER A 316 -4.27 -17.20 -17.46
C SER A 316 -4.35 -15.88 -16.71
N VAL A 317 -3.40 -14.97 -16.94
CA VAL A 317 -3.34 -13.65 -16.31
C VAL A 317 -3.68 -12.58 -17.33
N HIS A 318 -3.95 -11.36 -16.86
CA HIS A 318 -4.18 -10.23 -17.76
C HIS A 318 -2.88 -9.66 -18.31
N ARG A 319 -1.85 -9.61 -17.45
CA ARG A 319 -0.55 -9.04 -17.76
C ARG A 319 0.53 -9.68 -16.88
N VAL A 320 1.67 -10.03 -17.46
CA VAL A 320 2.86 -10.57 -16.81
C VAL A 320 3.92 -9.47 -16.75
N VAL A 321 4.23 -9.03 -15.54
CA VAL A 321 5.31 -8.08 -15.27
C VAL A 321 6.45 -8.84 -14.61
N TRP A 322 7.62 -8.83 -15.24
CA TRP A 322 8.82 -9.42 -14.70
C TRP A 322 9.70 -8.31 -14.12
N LEU A 323 9.97 -8.42 -12.81
CA LEU A 323 10.78 -7.52 -12.03
C LEU A 323 12.15 -8.16 -11.80
N ASN A 324 13.19 -7.55 -12.38
CA ASN A 324 14.54 -8.06 -12.27
C ASN A 324 15.47 -6.99 -11.68
N PRO A 325 16.09 -7.22 -10.51
CA PRO A 325 16.97 -6.24 -9.90
C PRO A 325 18.23 -5.94 -10.73
N LEU A 326 18.65 -6.87 -11.58
CA LEU A 326 19.82 -6.67 -12.44
C LEU A 326 19.50 -5.88 -13.71
N ALA A 327 18.22 -5.73 -14.07
CA ALA A 327 17.80 -5.07 -15.32
C ALA A 327 18.16 -3.58 -15.41
N GLY A 328 18.33 -2.90 -14.28
CA GLY A 328 18.73 -1.50 -14.23
C GLY A 328 20.23 -1.25 -14.40
N ARG A 329 21.06 -2.31 -14.40
CA ARG A 329 22.53 -2.17 -14.43
C ARG A 329 23.02 -1.86 -15.85
N PRO A 330 23.95 -0.90 -16.04
CA PRO A 330 24.53 -0.62 -17.35
C PRO A 330 25.17 -1.86 -17.97
N GLY A 331 24.78 -2.22 -19.20
CA GLY A 331 25.30 -3.39 -19.91
C GLY A 331 24.64 -4.72 -19.53
N TYR A 332 23.61 -4.72 -18.68
CA TYR A 332 22.81 -5.92 -18.45
C TYR A 332 22.03 -6.29 -19.72
N ALA A 333 22.21 -7.53 -20.17
CA ALA A 333 21.40 -8.14 -21.20
C ALA A 333 20.83 -9.47 -20.68
N PRO A 334 19.54 -9.75 -20.91
CA PRO A 334 18.88 -10.98 -20.47
C PRO A 334 19.30 -12.20 -21.32
N GLU A 335 20.58 -12.55 -21.30
CA GLU A 335 21.17 -13.60 -22.15
C GLU A 335 21.07 -15.00 -21.54
N THR A 336 20.65 -15.13 -20.29
CA THR A 336 20.50 -16.43 -19.65
C THR A 336 19.45 -17.27 -20.37
N ARG A 337 19.70 -18.59 -20.48
CA ARG A 337 18.78 -19.51 -21.17
C ARG A 337 17.37 -19.49 -20.55
N GLY A 338 17.29 -19.34 -19.23
CA GLY A 338 16.03 -19.19 -18.51
C GLY A 338 15.30 -17.92 -18.93
N MET A 339 15.97 -16.77 -18.93
CA MET A 339 15.34 -15.51 -19.30
C MET A 339 14.89 -15.49 -20.76
N GLN A 340 15.72 -15.96 -21.70
CA GLN A 340 15.35 -16.09 -23.12
C GLN A 340 14.10 -16.96 -23.33
N ALA A 341 13.87 -17.96 -22.48
CA ALA A 341 12.68 -18.81 -22.54
C ALA A 341 11.41 -18.10 -22.07
N VAL A 342 11.53 -17.09 -21.20
CA VAL A 342 10.41 -16.41 -20.56
C VAL A 342 10.04 -15.10 -21.26
N LEU A 343 11.02 -14.36 -21.79
CA LEU A 343 10.81 -13.05 -22.42
C LEU A 343 9.64 -12.99 -23.42
N PRO A 344 9.38 -13.98 -24.30
CA PRO A 344 8.24 -13.93 -25.22
C PRO A 344 6.86 -13.93 -24.55
N TYR A 345 6.79 -14.23 -23.25
CA TYR A 345 5.55 -14.30 -22.47
C TYR A 345 5.48 -13.26 -21.36
N VAL A 346 6.45 -12.35 -21.32
CA VAL A 346 6.49 -11.20 -20.41
C VAL A 346 5.97 -10.00 -21.17
N ASP A 347 4.98 -9.31 -20.62
CA ASP A 347 4.40 -8.11 -21.22
C ASP A 347 5.25 -6.88 -20.87
N ASP A 348 5.77 -6.82 -19.64
CA ASP A 348 6.64 -5.73 -19.16
C ASP A 348 7.83 -6.29 -18.40
N PHE A 349 9.03 -5.89 -18.79
CA PHE A 349 10.28 -6.23 -18.12
C PHE A 349 10.85 -4.96 -17.49
N LEU A 350 10.83 -4.88 -16.16
CA LEU A 350 11.19 -3.67 -15.40
C LEU A 350 12.31 -3.95 -14.39
N PRO A 351 13.14 -2.93 -14.10
CA PRO A 351 14.05 -2.99 -12.98
C PRO A 351 13.28 -3.00 -11.65
N SER A 352 13.92 -3.49 -10.59
CA SER A 352 13.35 -3.52 -9.24
C SER A 352 14.41 -3.46 -8.14
N ALA A 353 15.53 -2.79 -8.42
CA ALA A 353 16.71 -2.80 -7.55
C ALA A 353 16.58 -1.79 -6.39
N ASN A 354 15.75 -0.77 -6.56
CA ASN A 354 15.69 0.37 -5.65
C ASN A 354 14.25 0.95 -5.54
N LEU A 355 14.09 2.00 -4.72
CA LEU A 355 12.78 2.63 -4.49
C LEU A 355 12.24 3.39 -5.70
N ARG A 356 13.13 3.94 -6.54
CA ARG A 356 12.74 4.60 -7.78
C ARG A 356 12.12 3.61 -8.76
N ASP A 357 12.76 2.47 -8.95
CA ASP A 357 12.26 1.41 -9.83
C ASP A 357 10.86 0.93 -9.39
N LEU A 358 10.64 0.81 -8.07
CA LEU A 358 9.33 0.45 -7.53
C LEU A 358 8.26 1.52 -7.81
N SER A 359 8.65 2.79 -7.93
CA SER A 359 7.73 3.85 -8.33
C SER A 359 7.27 3.66 -9.79
N GLU A 360 8.15 3.20 -10.68
CA GLU A 360 7.77 2.87 -12.06
C GLU A 360 6.82 1.66 -12.12
N VAL A 361 7.01 0.68 -11.25
CA VAL A 361 6.05 -0.45 -11.10
C VAL A 361 4.69 0.04 -10.63
N VAL A 362 4.66 1.00 -9.71
CA VAL A 362 3.42 1.63 -9.25
C VAL A 362 2.72 2.35 -10.40
N ASP A 363 3.42 3.20 -11.14
CA ASP A 363 2.87 3.93 -12.29
C ASP A 363 2.29 2.98 -13.34
N LEU A 364 2.99 1.87 -13.59
CA LEU A 364 2.51 0.81 -14.46
C LEU A 364 1.19 0.21 -13.92
N LEU A 365 1.10 -0.11 -12.63
CA LEU A 365 -0.12 -0.67 -12.02
C LEU A 365 -1.29 0.32 -11.99
N GLU A 366 -1.03 1.63 -11.93
CA GLU A 366 -2.06 2.67 -12.08
C GLU A 366 -2.56 2.79 -13.52
N SER A 367 -1.73 2.45 -14.51
CA SER A 367 -2.10 2.47 -15.92
C SER A 367 -2.81 1.20 -16.42
N ILE A 368 -2.53 0.03 -15.83
CA ILE A 368 -3.08 -1.26 -16.29
C ILE A 368 -4.50 -1.43 -15.77
N GLY A 369 -5.50 -1.01 -16.55
CA GLY A 369 -6.93 -1.15 -16.19
C GLY A 369 -7.81 -1.81 -17.22
#